data_AF-A0A1A2V2M7-F1
#
_entry.id   AF-A0A1A2V2M7-F1
#
_cell.length_a   1.000
_cell.length_b   1.000
_cell.length_c   1.000
_cell.angle_alpha   90.00
_cell.angle_beta   90.00
_cell.angle_gamma   90.00
#
_symmetry.space_group_name_H-M   'P 1'
#
loop_
_entity.id
_entity.type
_entity.pdbx_description
1 polymer ?
#
loop_
_entity_poly.entity_id
_entity_poly.type
_entity_poly.pdbx_seq_one_letter_code
_entity_poly.pdbx_strand_id
1 'polypeptide(L)' 'MSVAHCSGFPNACQEAVRAVLHAITTHGEERRGHLSAAKLAVDVALRDAHSGEEWYLAEHLRQGIKDVETRLRDAS' A
#
# COMPACT_ATOMS: atom_id res chain seq x y z
N MET A 1 -21.62 -13.74 6.70
CA MET A 1 -20.97 -12.76 5.81
C MET A 1 -19.78 -13.45 5.18
N SER A 2 -19.86 -13.78 3.89
CA SER A 2 -18.73 -14.39 3.16
C SER A 2 -17.73 -13.29 2.86
N VAL A 3 -16.59 -13.29 3.54
CA VAL A 3 -15.41 -12.54 3.09
C VAL A 3 -15.01 -13.23 1.79
N ALA A 4 -15.52 -12.73 0.66
CA ALA A 4 -15.02 -13.16 -0.63
C ALA A 4 -13.51 -12.91 -0.56
N HIS A 5 -12.72 -13.95 -0.81
CA HIS A 5 -11.29 -13.79 -1.05
C HIS A 5 -11.17 -12.94 -2.32
N CYS A 6 -11.23 -11.62 -2.17
CA CYS A 6 -10.96 -10.69 -3.23
C CYS A 6 -9.53 -11.02 -3.66
N SER A 7 -9.35 -11.44 -4.91
CA SER A 7 -8.05 -11.56 -5.55
C SER A 7 -7.93 -10.42 -6.56
N GLY A 8 -6.71 -10.07 -6.94
CA GLY A 8 -6.45 -8.99 -7.90
C GLY A 8 -6.53 -7.60 -7.28
N PHE A 9 -6.88 -6.60 -8.09
CA PHE A 9 -6.77 -5.17 -7.77
C PHE A 9 -7.32 -4.76 -6.39
N PRO A 10 -8.56 -5.10 -5.99
CA PRO A 10 -9.12 -4.63 -4.70
C PRO A 10 -8.33 -5.15 -3.49
N ASN A 11 -7.83 -6.38 -3.58
CA ASN A 11 -7.04 -6.98 -2.51
C ASN A 11 -5.64 -6.38 -2.45
N ALA A 12 -5.04 -6.09 -3.60
CA ALA A 12 -3.75 -5.40 -3.66
C ALA A 12 -3.84 -4.00 -3.03
N CYS A 13 -4.93 -3.25 -3.31
CA CYS A 13 -5.20 -1.98 -2.64
C CYS A 13 -5.38 -2.12 -1.13
N GLN A 14 -6.15 -3.14 -0.69
CA GLN A 14 -6.36 -3.40 0.73
C GLN A 14 -5.05 -3.72 1.46
N GLU A 15 -4.22 -4.60 0.89
CA GLU A 15 -2.93 -4.98 1.48
C GLU A 15 -1.96 -3.79 1.51
N ALA A 16 -1.96 -2.94 0.48
CA ALA A 16 -1.19 -1.70 0.48
C ALA A 16 -1.59 -0.78 1.64
N VAL A 17 -2.88 -0.50 1.81
CA VAL A 17 -3.38 0.36 2.90
C VAL A 17 -3.09 -0.25 4.27
N ARG A 18 -3.32 -1.55 4.43
CA ARG A 18 -3.05 -2.27 5.68
C ARG A 18 -1.57 -2.17 6.06
N ALA A 19 -0.67 -2.40 5.10
CA ALA A 19 0.76 -2.30 5.32
C ALA A 19 1.18 -0.87 5.70
N VAL A 20 0.61 0.17 5.09
CA VAL A 20 0.85 1.57 5.48
C VAL A 20 0.40 1.84 6.91
N LEU A 21 -0.78 1.37 7.31
CA LEU A 21 -1.27 1.55 8.68
C LEU A 21 -0.32 0.91 9.70
N HIS A 22 0.17 -0.30 9.41
CA HIS A 22 1.19 -0.93 10.25
C HIS A 22 2.51 -0.15 10.27
N ALA A 23 2.97 0.39 9.13
CA ALA A 23 4.17 1.21 9.07
C ALA A 23 4.08 2.47 9.94
N ILE A 24 2.90 3.11 9.99
CA ILE A 24 2.65 4.30 10.82
C ILE A 24 2.75 3.97 12.32
N THR A 25 2.29 2.78 12.74
CA THR A 25 2.26 2.38 14.15
C THR A 25 3.53 1.69 14.64
N THR A 26 4.51 1.46 13.77
CA THR A 26 5.75 0.71 14.08
C THR A 26 6.99 1.58 13.89
N HIS A 27 8.15 1.08 14.31
CA HIS A 27 9.44 1.79 14.27
C HIS A 27 10.56 0.90 13.72
N GLY A 28 11.68 1.53 13.36
CA GLY A 28 12.90 0.82 12.95
C GLY A 28 12.69 -0.17 11.79
N GLU A 29 13.24 -1.38 11.93
CA GLU A 29 13.18 -2.43 10.91
C GLU A 29 11.76 -2.88 10.56
N GLU A 30 10.89 -2.97 11.56
CA GLU A 30 9.50 -3.40 11.37
C GLU A 30 8.75 -2.42 10.47
N ARG A 31 8.91 -1.11 10.73
CA ARG A 31 8.40 -0.05 9.85
C ARG A 31 8.91 -0.20 8.42
N ARG A 32 10.21 -0.44 8.24
CA ARG A 32 10.80 -0.60 6.90
C ARG A 32 10.20 -1.81 6.18
N GLY A 33 10.01 -2.92 6.88
CA GLY A 33 9.34 -4.11 6.36
C GLY A 33 7.92 -3.82 5.89
N HIS A 34 7.14 -3.09 6.69
CA HIS A 34 5.78 -2.70 6.32
C HIS A 34 5.74 -1.73 5.13
N LEU A 35 6.66 -0.76 5.05
CA LEU A 35 6.75 0.13 3.89
C LEU A 35 7.12 -0.63 2.61
N SER A 36 8.04 -1.60 2.69
CA SER A 36 8.37 -2.47 1.56
C SER A 36 7.17 -3.32 1.12
N ALA A 37 6.41 -3.88 2.07
CA ALA A 37 5.19 -4.63 1.77
C ALA A 37 4.13 -3.76 1.10
N ALA A 38 3.94 -2.52 1.58
CA ALA A 38 3.01 -1.57 0.98
C ALA A 38 3.37 -1.24 -0.47
N LYS A 39 4.66 -1.00 -0.75
CA LYS A 39 5.16 -0.74 -2.11
C LYS A 39 4.90 -1.93 -3.04
N LEU A 40 5.21 -3.14 -2.59
CA LEU A 40 4.96 -4.36 -3.36
C LEU A 40 3.47 -4.55 -3.67
N ALA A 41 2.60 -4.30 -2.69
CA ALA A 41 1.15 -4.41 -2.87
C ALA A 41 0.62 -3.38 -3.88
N VAL A 42 1.17 -2.16 -3.89
CA VAL A 42 0.83 -1.15 -4.92
C VAL A 42 1.35 -1.52 -6.29
N ASP A 43 2.53 -2.12 -6.41
CA ASP A 43 3.03 -2.60 -7.71
C ASP A 43 2.12 -3.71 -8.28
N VAL A 44 1.59 -4.58 -7.41
CA VAL A 44 0.56 -5.56 -7.78
C VAL A 44 -0.73 -4.87 -8.20
N ALA A 45 -1.20 -3.85 -7.46
CA ALA A 45 -2.40 -3.10 -7.81
C ALA A 45 -2.26 -2.39 -9.18
N LEU A 46 -1.11 -1.77 -9.45
CA LEU A 46 -0.84 -1.12 -10.74
C LEU A 46 -0.84 -2.12 -11.90
N ARG A 47 -0.31 -3.33 -11.68
CA ARG A 47 -0.29 -4.39 -12.69
C ARG A 47 -1.67 -4.99 -12.93
N ASP A 48 -2.45 -5.15 -11.87
CA ASP A 48 -3.76 -5.81 -11.91
C ASP A 48 -4.91 -4.83 -12.25
N ALA A 49 -4.61 -3.55 -12.45
CA ALA A 49 -5.58 -2.53 -12.86
C ALA A 49 -6.04 -2.75 -14.31
N HIS A 50 -7.35 -2.80 -14.51
CA HIS A 50 -7.99 -3.01 -15.82
C HIS A 50 -8.72 -1.76 -16.34
N SER A 51 -8.81 -0.70 -15.54
CA SER A 51 -9.41 0.58 -15.94
C SER A 51 -8.50 1.76 -15.61
N GLY A 52 -8.78 2.92 -16.23
CA GLY A 52 -8.06 4.16 -15.93
C GLY A 52 -8.28 4.63 -14.50
N GLU A 53 -9.48 4.42 -13.96
CA GLU A 53 -9.84 4.72 -12.57
C GLU A 53 -9.09 3.83 -11.58
N GLU A 54 -9.00 2.52 -11.87
CA GLU A 54 -8.21 1.58 -11.06
C GLU A 54 -6.73 1.96 -11.05
N TRP A 55 -6.18 2.25 -12.23
CA TRP A 55 -4.79 2.70 -12.35
C TRP A 55 -4.55 4.01 -11.58
N TYR A 56 -5.46 4.98 -11.72
CA TYR A 56 -5.39 6.26 -11.03
C TYR A 56 -5.42 6.11 -9.51
N LEU A 57 -6.26 5.21 -9.00
CA LEU A 57 -6.32 4.89 -7.57
C LEU A 57 -5.02 4.24 -7.08
N ALA A 58 -4.48 3.25 -7.81
CA ALA A 58 -3.21 2.63 -7.44
C ALA A 58 -2.05 3.63 -7.51
N GLU A 59 -2.05 4.55 -8.46
CA GLU A 59 -1.06 5.63 -8.52
C GLU A 59 -1.18 6.59 -7.33
N HIS A 60 -2.41 6.95 -6.93
CA HIS A 60 -2.65 7.74 -5.73
C HIS A 60 -2.12 7.05 -4.46
N LEU A 61 -2.34 5.75 -4.33
CA LEU A 61 -1.78 4.95 -3.24
C LEU A 61 -0.24 4.98 -3.26
N ARG A 62 0.37 4.87 -4.46
CA ARG A 62 1.83 4.94 -4.61
C ARG A 62 2.40 6.25 -4.08
N GLN A 63 1.77 7.38 -4.42
CA GLN A 63 2.21 8.69 -3.95
C GLN A 63 1.99 8.85 -2.44
N GLY A 64 0.83 8.42 -1.92
CA GLY A 64 0.56 8.43 -0.48
C GLY A 64 1.58 7.62 0.34
N ILE A 65 2.03 6.46 -0.17
CA ILE A 65 3.08 5.66 0.49
C ILE A 65 4.41 6.43 0.54
N LYS A 66 4.80 7.10 -0.55
CA LYS A 66 6.04 7.89 -0.59
C LYS A 66 6.00 9.06 0.40
N ASP A 67 4.84 9.71 0.52
CA ASP A 67 4.65 10.80 1.47
C ASP A 67 4.77 10.31 2.92
N VAL A 68 4.17 9.15 3.22
CA VAL A 68 4.30 8.52 4.55
C VAL A 68 5.75 8.13 4.83
N GLU A 69 6.44 7.49 3.89
CA GLU A 69 7.85 7.13 4.05
C GLU A 69 8.73 8.36 4.32
N THR A 70 8.50 9.44 3.59
CA THR A 70 9.24 10.70 3.77
C THR A 70 8.98 11.29 5.16
N ARG A 71 7.71 11.42 5.57
CA ARG A 71 7.35 11.95 6.89
C ARG A 71 7.85 11.10 8.05
N LEU A 72 7.81 9.78 7.91
CA LEU A 72 8.29 8.86 8.94
C LEU A 72 9.83 8.86 9.04
N ARG A 73 10.53 9.14 7.95
CA ARG A 73 11.99 9.37 7.97
C ARG A 73 12.33 10.66 8.71
N ASP A 74 11.62 11.75 8.44
CA ASP A 74 11.89 13.05 9.06
C ASP A 74 11.53 13.09 10.55
N ALA A 75 10.63 12.21 10.99
CA ALA A 75 10.20 12.09 12.38
C ALA A 75 11.09 11.16 13.25
N SER A 76 12.14 10.56 12.69
CA SER A 76 13.04 9.61 13.38
C SER A 76 14.42 10.23 13.62
#